data_AF-A0A094A7F7-F1
#
_entry.id   AF-A0A094A7F7-F1
#
_cell.length_a   1.000
_cell.length_b   1.000
_cell.length_c   1.000
_cell.angle_alpha   90.00
_cell.angle_beta   90.00
_cell.angle_gamma   90.00
#
_symmetry.space_group_name_H-M   'P 1'
#
loop_
_entity.id
_entity.type
_entity.pdbx_description
1 polymer ?
#
loop_
_entity_poly.entity_id
_entity_poly.type
_entity_poly.pdbx_seq_one_letter_code
_entity_poly.pdbx_strand_id
1 'polypeptide(L)'
;VDIRVRVTGGGHTSQIYAIRQAIAKSLVAYYQKFVDEYAKNQLKAAFVAYDRTLLVADPRRTDTTHSKPTNPPSTAMNKFGGPGARARYQKSYR
;
A
#
# COMPACT_ATOMS: atom_id res chain seq x y z
N VAL A 1 -21.39 -10.92 9.65
CA VAL A 1 -20.99 -10.05 8.53
C VAL A 1 -20.38 -10.95 7.46
N ASP A 2 -21.00 -11.05 6.28
CA ASP A 2 -20.40 -11.74 5.13
C ASP A 2 -19.54 -10.75 4.34
N ILE A 3 -18.31 -11.12 3.99
CA ILE A 3 -17.35 -10.22 3.34
C ILE A 3 -16.72 -10.93 2.14
N ARG A 4 -16.93 -10.37 0.94
CA ARG A 4 -16.28 -10.83 -0.29
C ARG A 4 -15.20 -9.83 -0.69
N VAL A 5 -13.96 -10.31 -0.82
CA VAL A 5 -12.80 -9.48 -1.16
C VAL A 5 -12.19 -9.95 -2.48
N ARG A 6 -11.95 -9.01 -3.41
CA ARG A 6 -11.21 -9.24 -4.64
C ARG A 6 -10.03 -8.26 -4.68
N VAL A 7 -8.83 -8.74 -4.99
CA VAL A 7 -7.61 -7.91 -5.05
C VAL A 7 -6.90 -8.15 -6.38
N THR A 8 -6.39 -7.08 -6.98
CA THR A 8 -5.67 -7.10 -8.26
C THR A 8 -4.42 -6.21 -8.20
N GLY A 9 -3.36 -6.59 -8.92
CA GLY A 9 -2.08 -5.87 -8.91
C GLY A 9 -1.19 -6.18 -7.71
N GLY A 10 0.02 -5.63 -7.69
CA GLY A 10 1.03 -5.92 -6.66
C GLY A 10 1.61 -7.34 -6.74
N GLY A 11 2.44 -7.70 -5.76
CA GLY A 11 2.90 -9.07 -5.51
C GLY A 11 2.17 -9.75 -4.34
N HIS A 12 2.44 -11.03 -4.12
CA HIS A 12 1.76 -11.86 -3.10
C HIS A 12 1.66 -11.17 -1.73
N THR A 13 2.79 -10.69 -1.20
CA THR A 13 2.82 -10.05 0.12
C THR A 13 1.99 -8.77 0.15
N SER A 14 2.10 -7.90 -0.87
CA SER A 14 1.33 -6.66 -0.93
C SER A 14 -0.17 -6.89 -1.05
N GLN A 15 -0.59 -7.98 -1.71
CA GLN A 15 -2.00 -8.35 -1.79
C GLN A 15 -2.54 -8.78 -0.42
N ILE A 16 -1.76 -9.53 0.36
CA ILE A 16 -2.14 -9.89 1.74
C ILE A 16 -2.36 -8.65 2.60
N TYR A 17 -1.44 -7.67 2.52
CA TYR A 17 -1.61 -6.39 3.23
C TYR A 17 -2.87 -5.64 2.76
N ALA A 18 -3.17 -5.65 1.45
CA ALA A 18 -4.37 -5.03 0.92
C ALA A 18 -5.66 -5.72 1.43
N ILE A 19 -5.70 -7.05 1.48
CA ILE A 19 -6.84 -7.83 2.01
C ILE A 19 -7.05 -7.48 3.48
N ARG A 20 -5.98 -7.52 4.28
CA ARG A 20 -6.01 -7.18 5.70
C ARG A 20 -6.61 -5.78 5.92
N GLN A 21 -6.16 -4.81 5.13
CA GLN A 21 -6.63 -3.43 5.22
C GLN A 21 -8.10 -3.27 4.79
N ALA A 22 -8.52 -3.99 3.74
CA ALA A 22 -9.89 -3.95 3.23
C ALA A 22 -10.89 -4.47 4.28
N ILE A 23 -10.56 -5.57 4.95
CA ILE A 23 -11.41 -6.15 6.00
C ILE A 23 -11.57 -5.16 7.16
N ALA A 24 -10.47 -4.62 7.70
CA ALA A 24 -10.54 -3.66 8.80
C ALA A 24 -11.38 -2.41 8.47
N LYS A 25 -11.15 -1.82 7.28
CA LYS A 25 -11.93 -0.66 6.82
C LYS A 25 -13.41 -0.98 6.62
N SER A 26 -13.73 -2.16 6.07
CA SER A 26 -15.13 -2.58 5.86
C SER A 26 -15.90 -2.73 7.16
N LEU A 27 -15.27 -3.28 8.21
CA LEU A 27 -15.90 -3.44 9.52
C LEU A 27 -16.18 -2.08 10.16
N VAL A 28 -15.19 -1.19 10.15
CA VAL A 28 -15.36 0.18 10.66
C VAL A 28 -16.47 0.93 9.92
N ALA A 29 -16.53 0.81 8.58
CA ALA A 29 -17.56 1.44 7.77
C ALA A 29 -18.95 0.84 7.97
N TYR A 30 -19.05 -0.47 8.23
CA TYR A 30 -20.31 -1.14 8.53
C TYR A 30 -20.89 -0.64 9.86
N TYR A 31 -20.07 -0.63 10.93
CA TYR A 31 -20.53 -0.16 12.24
C TYR A 31 -20.89 1.33 12.24
N GLN A 32 -20.14 2.14 11.48
CA GLN A 32 -20.44 3.56 11.26
C GLN A 32 -21.85 3.79 10.68
N LYS A 33 -22.36 2.87 9.83
CA LYS A 33 -23.62 3.06 9.10
C LYS A 33 -24.80 2.31 9.73
N PHE A 34 -24.57 1.12 10.29
CA PHE A 34 -25.65 0.18 10.63
C PHE A 34 -25.73 -0.21 12.11
N VAL A 35 -24.78 0.24 12.95
CA VAL A 35 -24.73 -0.12 14.38
C VAL A 35 -24.79 1.15 15.21
N ASP A 36 -23.64 1.71 15.61
CA ASP A 36 -23.56 2.92 16.42
C ASP A 36 -22.11 3.49 16.43
N GLU A 37 -21.99 4.77 16.79
CA GLU A 37 -20.71 5.48 16.84
C GLU A 37 -19.78 5.00 17.97
N TYR A 38 -20.34 4.57 19.10
CA TYR A 38 -19.55 4.15 20.24
C TYR A 38 -18.79 2.85 19.92
N ALA A 39 -19.50 1.82 19.43
CA ALA A 39 -18.90 0.57 19.01
C ALA A 39 -17.88 0.75 17.88
N LYS A 40 -18.16 1.63 16.92
CA LYS A 40 -17.20 1.96 15.86
C LYS A 40 -15.94 2.65 16.41
N ASN A 41 -16.05 3.53 17.40
CA ASN A 41 -14.90 4.19 18.00
C ASN A 41 -14.05 3.21 18.83
N GLN A 42 -14.67 2.27 19.53
CA GLN A 42 -13.97 1.17 20.21
C GLN A 42 -13.21 0.29 19.20
N LEU A 43 -13.85 -0.11 18.10
CA LEU A 43 -13.21 -0.87 17.02
C LEU A 43 -12.02 -0.12 16.40
N LYS A 44 -12.19 1.17 16.11
CA LYS A 44 -11.09 2.01 15.60
C LYS A 44 -9.94 2.07 16.61
N ALA A 45 -10.22 2.29 17.89
CA ALA A 45 -9.20 2.35 18.92
C ALA A 45 -8.44 1.02 19.04
N ALA A 46 -9.15 -0.12 19.02
CA ALA A 46 -8.56 -1.45 19.05
C ALA A 46 -7.66 -1.70 17.82
N PHE A 47 -8.12 -1.35 16.61
CA PHE A 47 -7.29 -1.50 15.40
C PHE A 47 -6.05 -0.61 15.41
N VAL A 48 -6.17 0.65 15.84
CA VAL A 48 -5.02 1.57 15.91
C VAL A 48 -4.01 1.12 16.98
N ALA A 49 -4.49 0.62 18.11
CA ALA A 49 -3.63 0.10 19.18
C ALA A 49 -2.83 -1.13 18.73
N TYR A 50 -3.44 -1.98 17.88
CA TYR A 50 -2.76 -3.15 17.33
C TYR A 50 -1.79 -2.78 16.20
N ASP A 51 -2.30 -2.15 15.13
CA ASP A 51 -1.49 -1.78 13.95
C ASP A 51 -2.20 -0.66 13.15
N ARG A 52 -1.55 0.50 13.08
CA ARG A 52 -2.07 1.68 12.36
C ARG A 52 -2.27 1.43 10.87
N THR A 53 -1.52 0.50 10.26
CA THR A 53 -1.62 0.19 8.83
C THR A 53 -2.94 -0.50 8.44
N LEU A 54 -3.67 -1.05 9.42
CA LEU A 54 -5.01 -1.61 9.21
C LEU A 54 -6.02 -0.57 8.74
N LEU A 55 -5.89 0.68 9.20
CA LEU A 55 -6.82 1.75 8.85
C LEU A 55 -6.22 2.76 7.87
N VAL A 56 -4.92 3.02 7.95
CA VAL A 56 -4.23 4.00 7.11
C VAL A 56 -3.31 3.29 6.13
N ALA A 57 -3.40 3.63 4.84
CA ALA A 57 -2.55 3.00 3.82
C ALA A 57 -1.13 3.54 3.90
N ASP A 58 -0.17 2.66 3.66
CA ASP A 58 1.22 3.05 3.52
C ASP A 58 1.41 3.82 2.20
N PRO A 59 1.80 5.11 2.23
CA PRO A 59 1.97 5.89 1.01
C PRO A 59 3.23 5.51 0.23
N ARG A 60 4.10 4.64 0.76
CA ARG A 60 5.34 4.24 0.10
C ARG A 60 5.05 3.60 -1.26
N ARG A 61 5.66 4.17 -2.30
CA ARG A 61 5.72 3.62 -3.66
C ARG A 61 7.19 3.54 -4.06
N THR A 62 7.52 2.66 -4.99
CA THR A 62 8.87 2.63 -5.53
C THR A 62 9.20 3.98 -6.15
N ASP A 63 10.37 4.53 -5.84
CA ASP A 63 10.94 5.63 -6.61
C ASP A 63 10.92 5.26 -8.10
N THR A 64 10.92 6.26 -8.98
CA THR A 64 10.71 6.22 -10.44
C THR A 64 11.65 5.30 -11.25
N THR A 65 12.36 4.38 -10.61
CA THR A 65 13.44 3.59 -11.19
C THR A 65 13.21 2.08 -11.28
N HIS A 66 12.07 1.61 -10.78
CA HIS A 66 11.68 0.20 -10.87
C HIS A 66 10.41 -0.02 -11.67
N SER A 67 9.85 1.03 -12.29
CA SER A 67 8.96 0.84 -13.42
C SER A 67 9.74 0.08 -14.48
N LYS A 68 9.42 -1.22 -14.66
CA LYS A 68 9.69 -1.87 -15.95
C LYS A 68 9.24 -0.88 -17.03
N PRO A 69 9.97 -0.73 -18.14
CA PRO A 69 9.47 0.01 -19.28
C PRO A 69 8.13 -0.62 -19.66
N THR A 70 7.03 0.03 -19.26
CA THR A 70 5.69 -0.32 -19.71
C THR A 70 5.60 0.17 -21.15
N ASN A 71 4.89 -0.55 -22.01
CA ASN A 71 4.45 -0.01 -23.29
C ASN A 71 3.01 0.48 -23.12
N PRO A 72 2.72 1.78 -23.29
CA PRO A 72 3.63 2.90 -23.58
C PRO A 72 4.45 3.34 -22.34
N PRO A 73 5.61 3.99 -22.53
CA PRO A 73 6.51 4.37 -21.44
C PRO A 73 5.80 5.31 -20.48
N SER A 74 5.55 4.85 -19.25
CA SER A 74 5.20 5.77 -18.17
C SER A 74 6.41 6.68 -17.92
N THR A 75 6.16 7.97 -17.77
CA THR A 75 7.11 9.09 -17.72
C THR A 75 8.15 9.02 -16.59
N ALA A 76 8.16 7.94 -15.80
CA ALA A 76 9.10 7.66 -14.74
C ALA A 76 10.36 6.98 -15.31
N MET A 77 11.22 7.79 -15.90
CA MET A 77 12.53 7.37 -16.39
C MET A 77 13.46 7.07 -15.20
N ASN A 78 14.15 5.93 -15.25
CA ASN A 78 15.27 5.63 -14.36
C ASN A 78 16.26 6.79 -14.40
N LYS A 79 16.71 7.30 -13.25
CA LYS A 79 17.66 8.42 -13.23
C LYS A 79 18.91 8.02 -14.02
N PHE A 80 19.26 8.81 -15.04
CA PHE A 80 20.39 8.52 -15.94
C PHE A 80 21.69 8.32 -15.16
N GLY A 81 22.56 7.42 -15.60
CA GLY A 81 23.90 7.24 -15.02
C GLY A 81 24.01 6.20 -13.91
N GLY A 82 23.08 5.25 -13.82
CA GLY A 82 23.20 4.05 -13.01
C GLY A 82 21.95 3.17 -13.07
N PRO A 83 22.00 1.94 -12.53
CA PRO A 83 20.93 0.95 -12.68
C PRO A 83 19.70 1.17 -11.77
N GLY A 84 19.71 2.15 -10.85
CA GLY A 84 18.60 2.35 -9.91
C GLY A 84 18.48 3.80 -9.43
N ALA A 85 17.44 4.10 -8.63
CA ALA A 85 17.09 5.46 -8.16
C ALA A 85 18.24 6.26 -7.59
N ARG A 86 19.15 5.57 -6.93
CA ARG A 86 20.27 6.18 -6.21
C ARG A 86 21.61 5.55 -6.61
N ALA A 87 21.59 4.45 -7.38
CA ALA A 87 22.80 3.79 -7.84
C ALA A 87 23.42 4.61 -8.98
N ARG A 88 24.74 4.77 -8.96
CA ARG A 88 25.52 5.44 -10.01
C ARG A 88 26.55 4.46 -10.56
N TYR A 89 26.82 4.52 -11.86
CA TYR A 89 27.94 3.78 -12.43
C TYR A 89 29.26 4.28 -11.83
N GLN A 90 30.12 3.34 -11.44
CA GLN A 90 31.42 3.64 -10.85
C GLN A 90 32.32 4.35 -11.87
N LYS A 91 33.01 5.40 -11.43
CA LYS A 91 34.02 6.09 -12.25
C LYS A 91 35.42 5.51 -11.97
N SER A 92 36.26 5.46 -12.99
CA SER A 92 37.56 4.79 -12.97
C SER A 92 38.74 5.68 -12.54
N TYR A 93 38.51 6.84 -11.90
CA TYR A 93 39.57 7.84 -11.66
C TYR A 93 40.55 7.51 -10.52
N ARG A 94 40.90 6.23 -10.37
CA ARG A 94 42.09 5.78 -9.67
C ARG A 94 43.08 5.26 -10.69
#